data_AF-A0A0P9KV86-F1
#
_entry.id   AF-A0A0P9KV86-F1
#
_cell.length_a   1.000
_cell.length_b   1.000
_cell.length_c   1.000
_cell.angle_alpha   90.00
_cell.angle_beta   90.00
_cell.angle_gamma   90.00
#
_symmetry.space_group_name_H-M   'P 1'
#
loop_
_entity.id
_entity.type
_entity.pdbx_description
1 polymer ?
#
loop_
_entity_poly.entity_id
_entity_poly.type
_entity_poly.pdbx_seq_one_letter_code
_entity_poly.pdbx_strand_id
1 'polypeptide(L)'
;MLCPVEAYINWVTVAGIAKGPVFQRIDRWGNLSGKAMQPYSLIPVLRRIFKEAGLPAELFSSHLMRRGFATRASANGWDIKGLMSYVGWKDMKSALRYVDASVSFGGIASRESPIEGKRLTGRD
;
A
#
# COMPACT_ATOMS: atom_id res chain seq x y z
N MET A 1 -15.28 -3.25 5.40
CA MET A 1 -13.95 -2.59 5.40
C MET A 1 -12.93 -3.67 5.10
N LEU A 2 -12.02 -3.50 4.14
CA LEU A 2 -11.02 -4.51 3.81
C LEU A 2 -9.83 -4.35 4.78
N CYS A 3 -9.81 -5.12 5.87
CA CYS A 3 -8.71 -5.09 6.84
C CYS A 3 -7.65 -6.14 6.48
N PRO A 4 -6.39 -5.75 6.18
CA PRO A 4 -5.35 -6.71 5.82
C PRO A 4 -4.96 -7.64 6.99
N VAL A 5 -5.10 -7.17 8.22
CA VAL A 5 -4.82 -7.97 9.42
C VAL A 5 -5.86 -9.09 9.57
N GLU A 6 -7.14 -8.77 9.42
CA GLU A 6 -8.21 -9.78 9.44
C GLU A 6 -8.08 -10.76 8.28
N ALA A 7 -7.80 -10.27 7.07
CA ALA A 7 -7.57 -11.14 5.91
C ALA A 7 -6.40 -12.10 6.13
N TYR A 8 -5.32 -11.62 6.74
CA TYR A 8 -4.16 -12.45 7.11
C TYR A 8 -4.53 -13.49 8.17
N ILE A 9 -5.22 -13.09 9.25
CA ILE A 9 -5.63 -14.00 10.33
C ILE A 9 -6.54 -15.09 9.77
N ASN A 10 -7.57 -14.71 9.00
CA ASN A 10 -8.49 -15.65 8.38
C ASN A 10 -7.74 -16.65 7.49
N TRP A 11 -6.76 -16.18 6.71
CA TRP A 11 -5.94 -17.04 5.89
C TRP A 11 -5.14 -18.05 6.71
N VAL A 12 -4.35 -17.61 7.70
CA VAL A 12 -3.49 -18.54 8.47
C VAL A 12 -4.31 -19.52 9.29
N THR A 13 -5.49 -19.11 9.78
CA THR A 13 -6.43 -19.97 10.51
C THR A 13 -7.02 -21.05 9.59
N VAL A 14 -7.58 -20.67 8.44
CA VAL A 14 -8.18 -21.63 7.49
C VAL A 14 -7.12 -22.55 6.89
N ALA A 15 -5.93 -22.03 6.61
CA ALA A 15 -4.82 -22.78 6.05
C ALA A 15 -4.09 -23.66 7.09
N GLY A 16 -4.41 -23.54 8.39
CA GLY A 16 -3.76 -24.30 9.46
C GLY A 16 -2.25 -24.02 9.59
N ILE A 17 -1.81 -22.80 9.27
CA ILE A 17 -0.39 -22.45 9.21
C ILE A 17 0.09 -22.06 10.61
N ALA A 18 0.76 -22.98 11.30
CA ALA A 18 1.45 -22.70 12.55
C ALA A 18 2.94 -22.32 12.34
N LYS A 19 3.56 -22.82 11.26
CA LYS A 19 4.97 -22.60 10.94
C LYS A 19 5.23 -22.69 9.43
N GLY A 20 6.32 -22.07 8.98
CA GLY A 20 6.72 -22.07 7.59
C GLY A 20 6.19 -20.87 6.79
N PRO A 21 6.16 -20.96 5.46
CA PRO A 21 5.77 -19.83 4.62
C PRO A 21 4.27 -19.53 4.72
N VAL A 22 3.94 -18.25 4.89
CA VAL A 22 2.54 -17.76 4.92
C VAL A 22 1.84 -18.05 3.60
N PHE A 23 2.48 -17.75 2.47
CA PHE A 23 1.94 -18.05 1.15
C PHE A 23 2.54 -19.37 0.66
N GLN A 24 1.74 -20.42 0.67
CA GLN A 24 2.15 -21.75 0.20
C GLN A 24 1.62 -22.02 -1.21
N ARG A 25 2.26 -22.96 -1.93
CA ARG A 25 1.66 -23.46 -3.18
C ARG A 25 0.39 -24.24 -2.87
N ILE A 26 -0.64 -24.00 -3.66
CA ILE A 26 -1.94 -24.67 -3.63
C ILE A 26 -2.06 -25.49 -4.91
N ASP A 27 -2.42 -26.77 -4.80
CA ASP A 27 -2.70 -27.62 -5.96
C ASP A 27 -4.13 -27.39 -6.51
N ARG A 28 -4.48 -28.08 -7.60
CA ARG A 28 -5.80 -27.94 -8.23
C ARG A 28 -6.96 -28.49 -7.40
N TRP A 29 -6.69 -29.20 -6.31
CA TRP A 29 -7.66 -29.77 -5.39
C TRP A 29 -7.77 -28.97 -4.08
N GLY A 30 -6.98 -27.90 -3.93
CA GLY A 30 -6.99 -27.03 -2.76
C GLY A 30 -5.99 -27.44 -1.66
N ASN A 31 -5.11 -28.42 -1.90
CA ASN A 31 -4.16 -28.84 -0.88
C ASN A 31 -2.94 -27.91 -0.82
N LEU A 32 -2.49 -27.64 0.40
CA LEU A 32 -1.30 -26.86 0.69
C LEU A 32 -0.05 -27.75 0.68
N SER A 33 0.95 -27.34 -0.10
CA SER A 33 2.17 -28.14 -0.29
C SER A 33 3.19 -28.09 0.87
N GLY A 34 3.00 -27.23 1.88
CA GLY A 34 4.01 -26.92 2.89
C GLY A 34 5.17 -26.04 2.37
N LYS A 35 5.26 -25.82 1.06
CA LYS A 35 6.35 -25.08 0.40
C LYS A 35 5.90 -23.68 -0.02
N ALA A 36 6.84 -22.74 0.02
CA ALA A 36 6.58 -21.37 -0.37
C ALA A 36 6.06 -21.27 -1.82
N MET A 37 5.06 -20.41 -2.01
CA MET A 37 4.61 -20.02 -3.34
C MET A 37 5.78 -19.44 -4.14
N GLN A 38 5.82 -19.74 -5.42
CA GLN A 38 6.82 -19.17 -6.31
C GLN A 38 6.53 -17.67 -6.53
N PRO A 39 7.51 -16.77 -6.38
CA PRO A 39 7.26 -15.33 -6.50
C PRO A 39 6.61 -14.92 -7.83
N TYR A 40 6.98 -15.59 -8.93
CA TYR A 40 6.44 -15.34 -10.26
C TYR A 40 4.98 -15.79 -10.43
N SER A 41 4.44 -16.61 -9.53
CA SER A 41 3.02 -17.04 -9.57
C SER A 41 2.04 -16.01 -9.01
N LEU A 42 2.52 -15.04 -8.23
CA LEU A 42 1.65 -14.03 -7.59
C LEU A 42 0.90 -13.17 -8.61
N ILE A 43 1.61 -12.65 -9.62
CA ILE A 43 1.00 -11.77 -10.63
C ILE A 43 -0.05 -12.51 -11.46
N PRO A 44 0.20 -13.73 -12.00
CA PRO A 44 -0.84 -14.52 -12.66
C PRO A 44 -2.09 -14.75 -11.80
N VAL A 45 -1.93 -15.06 -10.51
CA VAL A 45 -3.06 -15.26 -9.58
C VAL A 45 -3.87 -13.97 -9.44
N LEU A 46 -3.22 -12.83 -9.19
CA LEU A 46 -3.91 -11.55 -9.05
C LEU A 46 -4.61 -11.12 -10.34
N ARG A 47 -3.98 -11.33 -11.51
CA ARG A 47 -4.59 -11.07 -12.82
C ARG A 47 -5.83 -11.91 -13.04
N ARG A 48 -5.80 -13.19 -12.67
CA ARG A 48 -6.97 -14.06 -12.74
C ARG A 48 -8.11 -13.51 -11.87
N ILE A 49 -7.83 -13.16 -10.62
CA ILE A 49 -8.82 -12.58 -9.69
C ILE A 49 -9.41 -11.29 -10.26
N PHE A 50 -8.59 -10.40 -10.82
CA PHE A 50 -9.07 -9.17 -11.44
C PHE A 50 -9.92 -9.43 -12.68
N LYS A 51 -9.55 -10.40 -13.51
CA LYS A 51 -10.36 -10.79 -14.67
C LYS A 51 -11.73 -11.32 -14.23
N GLU A 52 -11.78 -12.17 -13.20
CA GLU A 52 -13.02 -12.69 -12.63
C GLU A 52 -13.88 -11.56 -12.01
N ALA A 53 -13.25 -10.50 -11.49
CA ALA A 53 -13.91 -9.31 -10.96
C ALA A 53 -14.27 -8.25 -12.03
N GLY A 54 -14.03 -8.50 -13.32
CA GLY A 54 -14.31 -7.54 -14.40
C GLY A 54 -13.37 -6.34 -14.47
N LEU A 55 -12.19 -6.42 -13.84
CA LEU A 55 -11.17 -5.38 -13.82
C LEU A 55 -10.12 -5.59 -14.92
N PRO A 56 -9.42 -4.53 -15.38
CA PRO A 56 -8.41 -4.62 -16.44
C PRO A 56 -7.13 -5.31 -15.93
N ALA A 57 -7.15 -6.64 -15.90
CA ALA A 57 -6.10 -7.49 -15.36
C ALA A 57 -4.73 -7.29 -16.05
N GLU A 58 -4.71 -7.05 -17.36
CA GLU A 58 -3.46 -6.93 -18.12
C GLU A 58 -2.63 -5.70 -17.75
N LEU A 59 -3.29 -4.66 -17.25
CA LEU A 59 -2.61 -3.46 -16.76
C LEU A 59 -1.95 -3.69 -15.40
N PHE A 60 -2.33 -4.75 -14.69
CA PHE A 60 -1.82 -5.01 -13.36
C PHE A 60 -0.37 -5.50 -13.35
N SER A 61 0.43 -4.90 -12.48
CA SER A 61 1.82 -5.28 -12.20
C SER A 61 2.19 -5.02 -10.74
N SER A 62 3.27 -5.67 -10.27
CA SER A 62 3.84 -5.43 -8.93
C SER A 62 4.24 -3.96 -8.70
N HIS A 63 4.62 -3.24 -9.76
CA HIS A 63 4.97 -1.83 -9.67
C HIS A 63 3.79 -0.95 -9.29
N LEU A 64 2.57 -1.27 -9.75
CA LEU A 64 1.36 -0.53 -9.37
C LEU A 64 1.05 -0.68 -7.89
N MET A 65 1.26 -1.87 -7.30
CA MET A 65 1.10 -2.06 -5.85
C MET A 65 2.08 -1.20 -5.07
N ARG A 66 3.36 -1.19 -5.47
CA ARG A 66 4.39 -0.37 -4.83
C ARG A 66 4.10 1.13 -4.96
N ARG A 67 3.69 1.58 -6.15
CA ARG A 67 3.28 2.97 -6.39
C ARG A 67 2.06 3.35 -5.56
N GLY A 68 1.01 2.53 -5.58
CA GLY A 68 -0.20 2.78 -4.80
C GLY A 68 0.09 2.88 -3.29
N PHE A 69 0.95 2.00 -2.76
CA PHE A 69 1.42 2.11 -1.38
C PHE A 69 2.16 3.42 -1.12
N ALA A 70 3.13 3.77 -1.96
CA ALA A 70 3.93 4.99 -1.80
C ALA A 70 3.07 6.27 -1.89
N THR A 71 2.15 6.34 -2.85
CA THR A 71 1.19 7.44 -2.99
C THR A 71 0.32 7.57 -1.75
N ARG A 72 -0.27 6.47 -1.26
CA ARG A 72 -1.10 6.48 -0.06
C ARG A 72 -0.29 6.84 1.19
N ALA A 73 0.92 6.34 1.35
CA ALA A 73 1.77 6.66 2.49
C ALA A 73 2.16 8.15 2.50
N SER A 74 2.56 8.68 1.34
CA SER A 74 2.86 10.12 1.17
C SER A 74 1.64 10.98 1.50
N ALA A 75 0.45 10.60 1.02
CA ALA A 75 -0.80 11.30 1.33
C ALA A 75 -1.17 11.25 2.83
N ASN A 76 -0.64 10.28 3.58
CA ASN A 76 -0.77 10.19 5.03
C ASN A 76 0.40 10.86 5.78
N GLY A 77 1.18 11.72 5.10
CA GLY A 77 2.23 12.53 5.72
C GLY A 77 3.54 11.79 5.98
N TRP A 78 3.75 10.61 5.39
CA TRP A 78 5.04 9.93 5.49
C TRP A 78 6.10 10.71 4.71
N ASP A 79 7.25 10.94 5.34
CA ASP A 79 8.39 11.56 4.68
C ASP A 79 9.14 10.53 3.80
N ILE A 80 9.96 11.04 2.88
CA ILE A 80 10.68 10.18 1.93
C ILE A 80 11.67 9.24 2.64
N LYS A 81 12.27 9.68 3.75
CA LYS A 81 13.22 8.86 4.51
C LYS A 81 12.51 7.68 5.21
N GLY A 82 11.36 7.91 5.82
CA GLY A 82 10.52 6.87 6.40
C GLY A 82 10.04 5.87 5.34
N LEU A 83 9.61 6.35 4.17
CA LEU A 83 9.26 5.50 3.04
C LEU A 83 10.43 4.64 2.55
N MET A 84 11.61 5.24 2.40
CA MET A 84 12.82 4.51 1.99
C MET A 84 13.20 3.42 2.99
N SER A 85 13.14 3.72 4.29
CA SER A 85 13.42 2.76 5.36
C SER A 85 12.42 1.60 5.36
N TYR A 86 11.11 1.90 5.26
CA TYR A 86 10.06 0.90 5.31
C TYR A 86 10.00 0.00 4.07
N VAL A 87 10.11 0.60 2.88
CA VAL A 87 10.07 -0.16 1.60
C VAL A 87 11.41 -0.83 1.31
N GLY A 88 12.51 -0.36 1.92
CA GLY A 88 13.86 -0.87 1.69
C GLY A 88 14.54 -0.26 0.46
N TRP A 89 14.18 0.95 0.05
CA TRP A 89 14.86 1.65 -1.03
C TRP A 89 16.19 2.23 -0.53
N LYS A 90 17.29 1.81 -1.15
CA LYS A 90 18.63 2.31 -0.84
C LYS A 90 18.96 3.63 -1.53
N ASP A 91 18.31 3.90 -2.67
CA ASP A 91 18.56 5.06 -3.51
C ASP A 91 17.33 5.98 -3.56
N MET A 92 17.56 7.25 -3.26
CA MET A 92 16.52 8.29 -3.25
C MET A 92 15.95 8.52 -4.65
N LYS A 93 16.77 8.44 -5.71
CA LYS A 93 16.30 8.62 -7.08
C LYS A 93 15.30 7.52 -7.46
N SER A 94 15.51 6.31 -6.97
CA SER A 94 14.57 5.18 -7.12
C SER A 94 13.27 5.39 -6.35
N ALA A 95 13.34 5.92 -5.13
CA ALA A 95 12.17 6.25 -4.32
C ALA A 95 11.30 7.34 -4.95
N LEU A 96 11.91 8.39 -5.48
CA LEU A 96 11.23 9.52 -6.14
C LEU A 96 10.39 9.10 -7.36
N ARG A 97 10.67 7.95 -7.99
CA ARG A 97 9.83 7.44 -9.10
C ARG A 97 8.45 6.96 -8.65
N TYR A 98 8.27 6.75 -7.34
CA TYR A 98 7.04 6.24 -6.73
C TYR A 98 6.28 7.29 -5.92
N VAL A 99 6.90 8.43 -5.60
CA VAL A 99 6.28 9.55 -4.89
C VAL A 99 5.94 10.63 -5.91
N ASP A 100 4.65 10.98 -6.00
CA ASP A 100 4.21 12.06 -6.86
C ASP A 100 4.68 13.40 -6.26
N ALA A 101 5.32 14.25 -7.06
CA ALA A 101 5.86 15.53 -6.62
C ALA A 101 4.76 16.46 -6.06
N SER A 102 3.51 16.27 -6.51
CA SER A 102 2.34 17.02 -6.02
C SER A 102 2.06 16.80 -4.52
N VAL A 103 2.41 15.63 -3.97
CA VAL A 103 2.21 15.31 -2.54
C VAL A 103 3.40 15.80 -1.69
N SER A 104 4.60 15.88 -2.27
CA SER A 104 5.81 16.32 -1.58
C SER A 104 5.84 17.81 -1.28
N PHE A 105 5.04 18.64 -1.98
CA PHE A 105 5.03 20.10 -1.78
C PHE A 105 3.89 20.59 -0.86
N GLY A 106 2.83 19.79 -0.68
CA GLY A 106 1.65 20.19 0.11
C GLY A 106 1.89 20.28 1.63
N GLY A 107 2.94 19.63 2.13
CA GLY A 107 3.29 19.62 3.56
C GLY A 107 4.01 20.87 4.08
N ILE A 108 4.51 21.74 3.18
CA ILE A 108 5.18 23.00 3.56
C ILE A 108 4.23 24.21 3.37
N ALA A 109 3.22 24.10 2.51
CA ALA A 109 2.38 25.24 2.11
C ALA A 109 1.06 25.41 2.90
N SER A 110 0.81 24.63 3.96
CA SER A 110 -0.47 24.70 4.69
C SER A 110 -0.31 24.73 6.21
N ARG A 111 0.54 25.65 6.69
CA ARG A 111 0.52 26.12 8.10
C ARG A 111 0.78 27.61 8.21
N GLU A 112 0.05 28.42 7.44
CA GLU A 112 -0.27 29.78 7.87
C GLU A 112 -1.77 29.99 7.69
N SER A 113 -2.51 29.91 8.79
CA SER A 113 -3.81 30.55 8.92
C SER A 113 -3.62 31.68 9.94
N PRO A 114 -3.96 32.93 9.60
CA PRO A 114 -3.78 34.05 10.52
C PRO A 114 -4.70 33.90 11.72
N ILE A 115 -4.11 33.91 12.91
CA ILE A 115 -4.81 34.06 14.18
C ILE A 115 -5.18 35.54 14.41
N GLU A 116 -6.48 35.81 14.26
CA GLU A 116 -7.35 36.60 15.13
C GLU A 116 -7.08 38.11 15.36
N GLY A 117 -8.12 38.90 15.10
CA GLY A 117 -8.23 40.31 15.53
C GLY A 117 -9.66 40.83 15.54
N LYS A 118 -10.62 40.07 16.10
CA LYS A 118 -11.94 40.62 16.46
C LYS A 118 -11.74 41.64 17.58
N ARG A 119 -11.95 42.93 17.31
CA ARG A 119 -12.21 43.94 18.33
C ARG A 119 -13.56 44.59 18.05
N LEU A 120 -14.53 44.28 18.92
CA LEU A 120 -15.77 45.02 19.10
C LEU A 120 -15.44 46.34 19.82
N THR A 121 -15.93 47.48 19.32
CA THR A 121 -16.40 48.61 20.14
C THR A 121 -17.33 49.50 19.30
N GLY A 122 -18.51 49.83 19.84
CA GLY A 122 -19.48 50.76 19.23
C GLY A 122 -19.21 52.25 19.52
N ARG A 123 -20.24 53.07 19.22
CA ARG A 123 -20.33 54.56 19.09
C ARG A 123 -19.71 55.09 17.79
N ASP A 124 -20.37 55.92 16.98
CA ASP A 124 -21.49 56.87 17.19
C ASP A 124 -22.59 56.75 16.12
#